data_AF-A0A976KZR8-F1
#
_entry.id   AF-A0A976KZR8-F1
#
_cell.length_a   1.000
_cell.length_b   1.000
_cell.length_c   1.000
_cell.angle_alpha   90.00
_cell.angle_beta   90.00
_cell.angle_gamma   90.00
#
_symmetry.space_group_name_H-M   'P 1'
#
loop_
_entity.id
_entity.type
_entity.pdbx_description
1 polymer ?
#
loop_
_entity_poly.entity_id
_entity_poly.type
_entity_poly.pdbx_seq_one_letter_code
_entity_poly.pdbx_strand_id
1 'polypeptide(L)'
;MPGLLVAVVSAGFLPLTATAAPPTFVDSAIQSSNGVVQLEWSASEGPYEVELAQDGVRRTVYRGSVPSAHVSGLRDGEYHARVRARRDDRSWSNWSGPALIRVEHHAMPLVWTLLGTGAVTFIATGFAVAWAVRRHRV
;
A
#
# COMPACT_ATOMS: atom_id res chain seq x y z
N MET A 1 63.79 32.51 -30.58
CA MET A 1 63.13 31.75 -29.51
C MET A 1 62.44 32.72 -28.57
N PRO A 2 61.10 32.70 -28.48
CA PRO A 2 60.44 32.95 -27.21
C PRO A 2 59.46 31.82 -26.84
N GLY A 3 59.43 31.52 -25.55
CA GLY A 3 58.90 30.32 -24.94
C GLY A 3 57.38 30.23 -24.95
N LEU A 4 56.93 29.02 -25.22
CA LEU A 4 55.55 28.55 -25.18
C LEU A 4 55.24 28.16 -23.73
N LEU A 5 54.41 28.95 -23.04
CA LEU A 5 53.84 28.57 -21.74
C LEU A 5 52.40 28.10 -21.98
N VAL A 6 52.24 26.79 -22.20
CA VAL A 6 50.93 26.13 -22.14
C VAL A 6 50.64 25.89 -20.66
N ALA A 7 49.70 26.66 -20.12
CA ALA A 7 49.11 26.41 -18.82
C ALA A 7 48.24 25.14 -18.92
N VAL A 8 48.73 24.03 -18.38
CA VAL A 8 47.94 22.81 -18.22
C VAL A 8 46.98 23.04 -17.06
N VAL A 9 45.72 23.34 -17.39
CA VAL A 9 44.63 23.36 -16.42
C VAL A 9 44.26 21.92 -16.11
N SER A 10 44.81 21.40 -15.02
CA SER A 10 44.43 20.09 -14.46
C SER A 10 42.98 20.17 -13.96
N ALA A 11 42.04 19.69 -14.77
CA ALA A 11 40.66 19.48 -14.33
C ALA A 11 40.64 18.37 -13.28
N GLY A 12 40.54 18.75 -12.01
CA GLY A 12 40.35 17.82 -10.90
C GLY A 12 39.06 17.02 -11.11
N PHE A 13 39.20 15.72 -11.31
CA PHE A 13 38.09 14.79 -11.38
C PHE A 13 37.50 14.63 -9.97
N LEU A 14 36.49 15.43 -9.64
CA LEU A 14 35.70 15.20 -8.44
C LEU A 14 34.94 13.88 -8.64
N PRO A 15 35.10 12.88 -7.75
CA PRO A 15 34.20 11.74 -7.77
C PRO A 15 32.81 12.26 -7.43
N LEU A 16 31.94 12.37 -8.43
CA LEU A 16 30.50 12.43 -8.23
C LEU A 16 30.12 11.09 -7.58
N THR A 17 30.08 11.06 -6.25
CA THR A 17 29.37 10.02 -5.53
C THR A 17 27.90 10.19 -5.88
N ALA A 18 27.48 9.51 -6.94
CA ALA A 18 26.09 9.35 -7.30
C ALA A 18 25.40 8.70 -6.10
N THR A 19 24.80 9.53 -5.24
CA THR A 19 23.87 9.05 -4.23
C THR A 19 22.71 8.48 -5.02
N ALA A 20 22.68 7.15 -5.16
CA ALA A 20 21.56 6.47 -5.79
C ALA A 20 20.27 6.98 -5.15
N ALA A 21 19.38 7.51 -5.98
CA ALA A 21 18.14 8.12 -5.55
C ALA A 21 17.32 7.09 -4.75
N PRO A 22 16.69 7.50 -3.63
CA PRO A 22 15.83 6.58 -2.90
C PRO A 22 14.69 6.11 -3.81
N PRO A 23 14.25 4.85 -3.70
CA PRO A 23 13.08 4.39 -4.42
C PRO A 23 11.88 5.27 -4.06
N THR A 24 11.03 5.53 -5.05
CA THR A 24 9.81 6.34 -4.88
C THR A 24 8.61 5.48 -5.24
N PHE A 25 7.56 5.51 -4.43
CA PHE A 25 6.33 4.81 -4.77
C PHE A 25 5.70 5.43 -6.00
N VAL A 26 5.17 4.58 -6.90
CA VAL A 26 4.40 5.03 -8.07
C VAL A 26 3.13 5.72 -7.59
N ASP A 27 2.43 5.08 -6.66
CA ASP A 27 1.26 5.64 -5.98
C ASP A 27 1.58 5.99 -4.53
N SER A 28 1.46 7.27 -4.22
CA SER A 28 1.66 7.79 -2.86
C SER A 28 0.41 7.67 -1.98
N ALA A 29 -0.76 7.43 -2.58
CA ALA A 29 -2.03 7.27 -1.88
C ALA A 29 -2.85 6.14 -2.52
N ILE A 30 -3.06 5.04 -1.80
CA ILE A 30 -3.79 3.87 -2.29
C ILE A 30 -5.02 3.63 -1.42
N GLN A 31 -6.17 3.40 -2.05
CA GLN A 31 -7.40 3.01 -1.36
C GLN A 31 -7.72 1.55 -1.66
N SER A 32 -8.08 0.78 -0.64
CA SER A 32 -8.46 -0.63 -0.77
C SER A 32 -9.74 -0.93 -0.01
N SER A 33 -10.69 -1.60 -0.67
CA SER A 33 -11.97 -1.99 -0.08
C SER A 33 -12.07 -3.46 0.31
N ASN A 34 -10.99 -4.21 0.09
CA ASN A 34 -10.91 -5.65 0.31
C ASN A 34 -9.69 -6.08 1.13
N GLY A 35 -8.93 -5.12 1.66
CA GLY A 35 -7.72 -5.38 2.44
C GLY A 35 -6.54 -5.92 1.63
N VAL A 36 -6.58 -5.79 0.30
CA VAL A 36 -5.51 -6.14 -0.63
C VAL A 36 -4.99 -4.89 -1.33
N VAL A 37 -3.68 -4.71 -1.31
CA VAL A 37 -3.00 -3.55 -1.88
C VAL A 37 -1.78 -4.01 -2.66
N GLN A 38 -1.64 -3.49 -3.88
CA GLN A 38 -0.43 -3.63 -4.68
C GLN A 38 0.43 -2.38 -4.49
N LEU A 39 1.67 -2.58 -4.06
CA LEU A 39 2.66 -1.54 -3.89
C LEU A 39 3.68 -1.66 -5.02
N GLU A 40 3.92 -0.56 -5.71
CA GLU A 40 4.91 -0.46 -6.78
C GLU A 40 5.79 0.75 -6.54
N TRP A 41 7.08 0.63 -6.86
CA TRP A 41 8.04 1.70 -6.71
C TRP A 41 9.05 1.72 -7.85
N SER A 42 9.73 2.85 -8.01
CA SER A 42 10.76 3.03 -9.03
C SER A 42 11.87 2.00 -8.87
N ALA A 43 12.21 1.29 -9.94
CA ALA A 43 13.30 0.34 -9.95
C ALA A 43 14.65 1.06 -9.72
N SER A 44 15.28 0.80 -8.58
CA SER A 44 16.66 1.14 -8.25
C SER A 44 17.52 -0.13 -8.15
N GLU A 45 18.81 -0.01 -7.82
CA GLU A 45 19.61 -1.17 -7.44
C GLU A 45 18.96 -1.87 -6.24
N GLY A 46 18.59 -3.15 -6.38
CA GLY A 46 17.95 -3.96 -5.36
C GLY A 46 18.95 -4.88 -4.64
N PRO A 47 18.57 -5.57 -3.54
CA PRO A 47 17.21 -5.88 -3.08
C PRO A 47 16.49 -4.78 -2.29
N TYR A 48 15.16 -4.77 -2.36
CA TYR A 48 14.27 -3.85 -1.67
C TYR A 48 13.78 -4.41 -0.34
N GLU A 49 13.45 -3.50 0.56
CA GLU A 49 12.73 -3.79 1.79
C GLU A 49 11.59 -2.78 1.96
N VAL A 50 10.39 -3.31 2.18
CA VAL A 50 9.18 -2.50 2.43
C VAL A 50 8.74 -2.73 3.86
N GLU A 51 8.55 -1.62 4.56
CA GLU A 51 7.94 -1.60 5.88
C GLU A 51 6.57 -0.93 5.82
N LEU A 52 5.65 -1.47 6.59
CA LEU A 52 4.31 -0.95 6.78
C LEU A 52 4.14 -0.56 8.24
N ALA A 53 3.71 0.67 8.48
CA ALA A 53 3.39 1.20 9.80
C ALA A 53 1.88 1.37 9.96
N GLN A 54 1.33 0.90 11.08
CA GLN A 54 -0.04 1.15 11.52
C GLN A 54 -0.02 1.51 13.00
N ASP A 55 -0.65 2.61 13.40
CA ASP A 55 -0.76 3.03 14.82
C ASP A 55 0.58 3.03 15.57
N GLY A 56 1.67 3.40 14.88
CA GLY A 56 3.05 3.39 15.41
C GLY A 56 3.76 2.04 15.39
N VAL A 57 3.05 0.92 15.17
CA VAL A 57 3.65 -0.41 15.01
C VAL A 57 4.14 -0.59 13.58
N ARG A 58 5.44 -0.90 13.43
CA ARG A 58 6.07 -1.14 12.13
C ARG A 58 6.34 -2.61 11.92
N ARG A 59 6.06 -3.10 10.71
CA ARG A 59 6.35 -4.47 10.29
C ARG A 59 6.94 -4.50 8.87
N THR A 60 7.93 -5.34 8.65
CA THR A 60 8.44 -5.60 7.29
C THR A 60 7.45 -6.48 6.55
N VAL A 61 6.93 -6.00 5.42
CA VAL A 61 5.94 -6.73 4.59
C VAL A 61 6.56 -7.36 3.35
N TYR A 62 7.70 -6.86 2.90
CA TYR A 62 8.37 -7.38 1.71
C TYR A 62 9.89 -7.24 1.81
N ARG A 63 10.60 -8.26 1.32
CA ARG A 63 12.03 -8.22 1.07
C ARG A 63 12.34 -9.02 -0.19
N GLY A 64 12.92 -8.39 -1.20
CA GLY A 64 13.17 -9.06 -2.47
C GLY A 64 13.68 -8.11 -3.56
N SER A 65 14.03 -8.65 -4.72
CA SER A 65 14.63 -7.88 -5.81
C SER A 65 13.61 -7.30 -6.80
N VAL A 66 12.32 -7.64 -6.65
CA VAL A 66 11.26 -7.15 -7.54
C VAL A 66 10.74 -5.82 -7.00
N PRO A 67 10.56 -4.78 -7.85
CA PRO A 67 10.09 -3.47 -7.41
C PRO A 67 8.55 -3.42 -7.19
N SER A 68 7.97 -4.53 -6.74
CA SER A 68 6.53 -4.66 -6.51
C SER A 68 6.25 -5.62 -5.36
N ALA A 69 5.26 -5.31 -4.53
CA ALA A 69 4.80 -6.17 -3.46
C ALA A 69 3.26 -6.18 -3.36
N HIS A 70 2.69 -7.36 -3.18
CA HIS A 70 1.28 -7.50 -2.85
C HIS A 70 1.14 -7.72 -1.35
N VAL A 71 0.40 -6.82 -0.70
CA VAL A 71 0.12 -6.90 0.73
C VAL A 71 -1.37 -7.23 0.89
N SER A 72 -1.67 -8.31 1.58
CA SER A 72 -3.02 -8.79 1.84
C SER A 72 -3.30 -8.92 3.34
N GLY A 73 -4.58 -9.06 3.70
CA GLY A 73 -4.99 -9.21 5.09
C GLY A 73 -4.83 -7.93 5.91
N LEU A 74 -4.88 -6.77 5.25
CA LEU A 74 -4.95 -5.48 5.93
C LEU A 74 -6.33 -5.33 6.55
N ARG A 75 -6.38 -4.78 7.76
CA ARG A 75 -7.64 -4.43 8.43
C ARG A 75 -8.03 -3.01 8.03
N ASP A 76 -9.24 -2.60 8.40
CA ASP A 76 -9.64 -1.20 8.25
C ASP A 76 -8.68 -0.26 8.99
N GLY A 77 -8.32 0.83 8.33
CA GLY A 77 -7.43 1.84 8.90
C GLY A 77 -6.52 2.50 7.88
N GLU A 78 -5.65 3.36 8.42
CA GLU A 78 -4.63 4.07 7.66
C GLU A 78 -3.26 3.45 7.94
N TYR A 79 -2.51 3.18 6.88
CA TYR A 79 -1.17 2.63 6.94
C TYR A 79 -0.18 3.55 6.22
N HIS A 80 1.04 3.60 6.73
CA HIS A 80 2.15 4.29 6.08
C HIS A 80 3.18 3.26 5.61
N ALA A 81 3.32 3.11 4.30
CA ALA A 81 4.35 2.29 3.70
C ALA A 81 5.60 3.12 3.40
N ARG A 82 6.77 2.51 3.61
CA ARG A 82 8.07 3.08 3.22
C ARG A 82 8.92 1.99 2.60
N VAL A 83 9.67 2.33 1.56
CA VAL A 83 10.57 1.43 0.86
C VAL A 83 11.99 1.93 0.91
N ARG A 84 12.95 1.02 1.02
CA ARG A 84 14.38 1.29 0.83
C ARG A 84 14.97 0.22 -0.07
N ALA A 85 16.06 0.56 -0.74
CA ALA A 85 16.78 -0.36 -1.60
C ALA A 85 18.18 -0.59 -1.06
N ARG A 86 18.74 -1.79 -1.28
CA ARG A 86 20.12 -2.10 -0.94
C ARG A 86 20.98 -1.91 -2.18
N ARG A 87 22.05 -1.16 -2.01
CA ARG A 87 23.07 -0.91 -3.04
C ARG A 87 24.02 -2.11 -3.19
N ASP A 88 24.78 -2.10 -4.28
CA ASP A 88 25.81 -3.10 -4.58
C ASP A 88 26.88 -3.20 -3.48
N ASP A 89 27.18 -2.09 -2.79
CA ASP A 89 28.08 -2.04 -1.64
C ASP A 89 27.51 -2.67 -0.35
N ARG A 90 26.32 -3.28 -0.44
CA ARG A 90 25.52 -3.83 0.68
C ARG A 90 25.00 -2.79 1.67
N SER A 91 25.17 -1.50 1.40
CA SER A 91 24.56 -0.42 2.18
C SER A 91 23.09 -0.23 1.81
N TRP A 92 22.31 0.29 2.75
CA TRP A 92 20.91 0.64 2.50
C TRP A 92 20.79 2.09 2.06
N SER A 93 19.93 2.35 1.07
CA SER A 93 19.52 3.69 0.72
C SER A 93 18.75 4.34 1.88
N ASN A 94 18.60 5.67 1.80
CA ASN A 94 17.58 6.35 2.59
C ASN A 94 16.20 5.77 2.28
N TRP A 95 15.31 5.86 3.26
CA TRP A 95 13.90 5.51 3.08
C TRP A 95 13.22 6.46 2.09
N SER A 96 12.28 5.92 1.33
CA SER A 96 11.37 6.68 0.48
C SER A 96 10.49 7.65 1.28
N GLY A 97 9.85 8.57 0.57
CA GLY A 97 8.66 9.24 1.09
C GLY A 97 7.58 8.21 1.50
N PRO A 98 6.77 8.49 2.52
CA PRO A 98 5.73 7.58 2.95
C PRO A 98 4.60 7.51 1.92
N ALA A 99 4.19 6.30 1.54
CA ALA A 99 2.93 6.08 0.83
C ALA A 99 1.81 5.82 1.84
N LEU A 100 0.71 6.54 1.70
CA LEU A 100 -0.50 6.39 2.50
C LEU A 100 -1.37 5.31 1.89
N ILE A 101 -1.82 4.38 2.70
CA ILE A 101 -2.73 3.32 2.28
C ILE A 101 -3.94 3.39 3.20
N ARG A 102 -5.11 3.64 2.63
CA ARG A 102 -6.37 3.65 3.36
C ARG A 102 -7.17 2.40 3.01
N VAL A 103 -7.50 1.63 4.03
CA VAL A 103 -8.29 0.41 3.88
C VAL A 103 -9.65 0.66 4.51
N GLU A 104 -10.70 0.53 3.69
CA GLU A 104 -12.10 0.70 4.08
C GLU A 104 -12.92 -0.47 3.52
N HIS A 105 -13.07 -1.55 4.29
CA HIS A 105 -13.91 -2.68 3.92
C HIS A 105 -15.34 -2.22 3.69
N HIS A 106 -15.94 -2.71 2.60
CA HIS A 106 -17.29 -2.35 2.21
C HIS A 106 -18.28 -2.40 3.37
N ALA A 107 -19.27 -1.51 3.31
CA ALA A 107 -20.22 -1.26 4.38
C ALA A 107 -21.05 -2.51 4.74
N MET A 108 -20.61 -3.23 5.77
CA MET A 108 -21.42 -4.18 6.53
C MET A 108 -22.82 -3.64 6.89
N PRO A 109 -23.02 -2.33 7.16
CA PRO A 109 -24.36 -1.78 7.34
C PRO A 109 -25.33 -2.05 6.18
N LEU A 110 -24.86 -2.01 4.93
CA LEU A 110 -25.70 -2.28 3.75
C LEU A 110 -26.18 -3.74 3.73
N VAL A 111 -25.30 -4.67 4.10
CA VAL A 111 -25.65 -6.10 4.18
C VAL A 111 -26.71 -6.31 5.27
N TRP A 112 -26.53 -5.72 6.44
CA TRP A 112 -27.50 -5.82 7.53
C TRP A 112 -28.83 -5.16 7.21
N THR A 113 -28.85 -4.03 6.48
CA THR A 113 -30.11 -3.38 6.08
C THR A 113 -30.85 -4.19 5.01
N LEU A 114 -30.15 -4.70 4.00
CA LEU A 114 -30.74 -5.55 2.97
C LEU A 114 -31.28 -6.86 3.57
N LEU A 115 -30.47 -7.53 4.40
CA LEU A 115 -30.86 -8.75 5.10
C LEU A 115 -32.06 -8.50 6.04
N GLY A 116 -31.99 -7.44 6.83
CA GLY A 116 -33.07 -7.06 7.76
C GLY A 116 -34.37 -6.74 7.03
N THR A 117 -34.30 -5.99 5.93
CA THR A 117 -35.47 -5.66 5.11
C THR A 117 -36.11 -6.92 4.51
N GLY A 118 -35.29 -7.84 4.01
CA GLY A 118 -35.75 -9.15 3.52
C GLY A 118 -36.40 -9.99 4.63
N ALA A 119 -35.77 -10.06 5.79
CA ALA A 119 -36.28 -10.80 6.95
C ALA A 119 -37.64 -10.25 7.43
N VAL A 120 -37.79 -8.93 7.49
CA VAL A 120 -39.07 -8.28 7.84
C VAL A 120 -40.17 -8.67 6.85
N THR A 121 -39.88 -8.60 5.55
CA THR A 121 -40.84 -8.95 4.49
C THR A 121 -41.24 -10.43 4.59
N PHE A 122 -40.28 -11.32 4.83
CA PHE A 122 -40.52 -12.75 4.98
C PHE A 122 -41.37 -13.06 6.22
N ILE A 123 -41.04 -12.47 7.38
CA ILE A 123 -41.79 -12.65 8.63
C ILE A 123 -43.22 -12.14 8.49
N ALA A 124 -43.41 -10.96 7.89
CA ALA A 124 -44.74 -10.38 7.69
C ALA A 124 -45.62 -11.28 6.81
N THR A 125 -45.04 -11.81 5.73
CA THR A 125 -45.74 -12.75 4.83
C THR A 125 -46.11 -14.03 5.56
N GLY A 126 -45.16 -14.65 6.27
CA GLY A 126 -45.41 -15.86 7.06
C GLY A 126 -46.46 -15.66 8.15
N PHE A 127 -46.41 -14.51 8.84
CA PHE A 127 -47.39 -14.14 9.86
C PHE A 127 -48.79 -13.98 9.26
N ALA A 128 -48.93 -13.30 8.13
CA ALA A 128 -50.22 -13.13 7.45
C ALA A 128 -50.85 -14.48 7.08
N VAL A 129 -50.05 -15.40 6.54
CA VAL A 129 -50.50 -16.76 6.20
C VAL A 129 -50.92 -17.53 7.46
N ALA A 130 -50.09 -17.53 8.50
CA ALA A 130 -50.39 -18.24 9.75
C ALA A 130 -51.66 -17.70 10.43
N TRP A 131 -51.82 -16.38 10.43
CA TRP A 131 -52.98 -15.70 10.96
C TRP A 131 -54.25 -16.04 10.18
N ALA A 132 -54.19 -16.01 8.83
CA ALA A 132 -55.31 -16.38 7.97
C ALA A 132 -55.76 -17.83 8.22
N VAL A 133 -54.82 -18.78 8.29
CA VAL A 133 -55.14 -20.19 8.55
C VAL A 133 -55.82 -20.38 9.92
N ARG A 134 -55.35 -19.68 10.96
CA ARG A 134 -55.99 -19.75 12.28
C ARG A 134 -57.41 -19.21 12.26
N ARG A 135 -57.68 -18.15 11.48
CA ARG A 135 -58.99 -17.52 11.42
C ARG A 135 -60.02 -18.32 10.63
N HIS A 136 -59.59 -19.11 9.63
CA HIS A 136 -60.48 -19.93 8.80
C HIS A 136 -60.73 -21.36 9.32
N ARG A 137 -60.06 -21.77 10.42
CA ARG A 137 -60.27 -23.07 11.06
C ARG A 137 -61.23 -23.03 12.27
N VAL A 138 -61.94 -21.92 12.47
CA VAL A 138 -63.01 -21.74 13.47
C VAL A 138 -64.32 -21.59 12.74
#